data_AF-A0A442WFD5-F1
#
_entry.id   AF-A0A442WFD5-F1
#
_cell.length_a   1.000
_cell.length_b   1.000
_cell.length_c   1.000
_cell.angle_alpha   90.00
_cell.angle_beta   90.00
_cell.angle_gamma   90.00
#
_symmetry.space_group_name_H-M   'P 1'
#
loop_
_entity.id
_entity.type
_entity.pdbx_description
1 polymer ?
#
loop_
_entity_poly.entity_id
_entity_poly.type
_entity_poly.pdbx_seq_one_letter_code
_entity_poly.pdbx_strand_id
1 'polypeptide(L)'
;MAYSPNLTTGNGSLTDFAVTFPYLRQAHVYAKVNGVIVSKTWVNSGMVRVSPAPAFGVSVEIYRDTPAVPLATLQDNKPIPAATYNDLVKQALYFAEEQAYLTAKGTADDRVATAADRVQTGLDRAATAADRVQTGLDKAATAADRVQTGLDRDAAAASAAAAEAAAGSTTPVAQQTHAATSKATPVDADEIPMADSAASFGIKKLTWANLKAGVLAYFNGSNKVTPVDADRVWVGDSTSSNTPKYTTLTQLKAFLKTYWDTLYAPISHTHPFSTITDKPTTLAGYGITDATKGAPDAVLEDQKPSGTTGGSGVATTWTTRDLNTKVRDPSGICTLASNQFTMTVAGWVEWTTPSYAIGMLSRLWNVTDGVLVAMGAASRADSSPNSGDQSIGGGPIVAGKTYAIQYYLTGTGSNRLGLQGGQGIELYTRVKFWRT
;
A
#
# COMPACT_ATOMS: atom_id res chain seq x y z
N MET A 1 -16.53 89.91 -102.17
CA MET A 1 -17.83 90.55 -101.93
C MET A 1 -18.26 90.18 -100.52
N ALA A 2 -18.63 91.14 -99.68
CA ALA A 2 -18.95 90.88 -98.27
C ALA A 2 -20.26 90.08 -98.17
N TYR A 3 -20.17 88.83 -97.71
CA TYR A 3 -21.32 87.96 -97.48
C TYR A 3 -22.01 88.39 -96.17
N SER A 4 -23.35 88.52 -96.20
CA SER A 4 -24.14 88.53 -94.97
C SER A 4 -24.00 87.16 -94.30
N PRO A 5 -23.77 87.08 -92.98
CA PRO A 5 -23.87 88.16 -92.00
C PRO A 5 -22.52 88.81 -91.61
N ASN A 6 -22.62 89.98 -90.99
CA ASN A 6 -21.55 90.57 -90.21
C ASN A 6 -21.54 90.00 -88.80
N LEU A 7 -20.51 89.24 -88.49
CA LEU A 7 -20.29 88.70 -87.15
C LEU A 7 -19.33 89.62 -86.40
N THR A 8 -19.79 90.10 -85.25
CA THR A 8 -18.98 90.88 -84.32
C THR A 8 -19.22 90.37 -82.91
N THR A 9 -18.32 90.73 -81.99
CA THR A 9 -18.45 90.37 -80.59
C THR A 9 -18.81 91.63 -79.80
N GLY A 10 -19.85 91.54 -78.96
CA GLY A 10 -20.17 92.59 -78.01
C GLY A 10 -18.99 92.83 -77.07
N ASN A 11 -18.74 94.10 -76.74
CA ASN A 11 -17.69 94.50 -75.78
C ASN A 11 -18.29 95.08 -74.49
N GLY A 12 -19.61 95.00 -74.30
CA GLY A 12 -20.31 95.55 -73.14
C GLY A 12 -20.60 97.06 -73.20
N SER A 13 -20.20 97.76 -74.27
CA SER A 13 -20.45 99.21 -74.40
C SER A 13 -20.75 99.69 -75.83
N LEU A 14 -20.38 98.93 -76.86
CA LEU A 14 -20.66 99.23 -78.26
C LEU A 14 -22.14 98.95 -78.56
N THR A 15 -22.85 99.99 -78.98
CA THR A 15 -24.26 99.90 -79.40
C THR A 15 -24.41 99.90 -80.92
N ASP A 16 -23.40 100.37 -81.64
CA ASP A 16 -23.50 100.70 -83.07
C ASP A 16 -22.68 99.72 -83.89
N PHE A 17 -23.36 99.02 -84.81
CA PHE A 17 -22.80 97.94 -85.60
C PHE A 17 -22.90 98.29 -87.09
N ALA A 18 -21.81 98.09 -87.81
CA ALA A 18 -21.73 98.37 -89.23
C ALA A 18 -22.51 97.32 -90.05
N VAL A 19 -23.24 97.79 -91.06
CA VAL A 19 -23.84 96.99 -92.12
C VAL A 19 -22.91 97.06 -93.31
N THR A 20 -22.03 96.05 -93.46
CA THR A 20 -20.98 96.04 -94.51
C THR A 20 -21.35 95.21 -95.74
N PHE A 21 -22.57 94.66 -95.77
CA PHE A 21 -23.13 93.98 -96.93
C PHE A 21 -24.23 94.83 -97.58
N PRO A 22 -24.42 94.71 -98.90
CA PRO A 22 -25.52 95.40 -99.58
C PRO A 22 -26.87 94.73 -99.23
N TYR A 23 -27.92 95.55 -99.19
CA TYR A 23 -29.28 95.12 -98.86
C TYR A 23 -30.29 95.75 -99.83
N LEU A 24 -31.43 95.06 -100.04
CA LEU A 24 -32.52 95.55 -100.88
C LEU A 24 -33.28 96.69 -100.22
N ARG A 25 -33.70 96.48 -98.97
CA ARG A 25 -34.48 97.42 -98.17
C ARG A 25 -34.02 97.33 -96.72
N GLN A 26 -34.09 98.44 -96.00
CA GLN A 26 -33.74 98.52 -94.59
C GLN A 26 -34.53 97.57 -93.68
N ALA A 27 -35.73 97.18 -94.12
CA ALA A 27 -36.62 96.22 -93.45
C ALA A 27 -36.11 94.77 -93.51
N HIS A 28 -35.22 94.44 -94.46
CA HIS A 28 -34.68 93.09 -94.62
C HIS A 28 -33.37 92.88 -93.84
N VAL A 29 -32.94 93.87 -93.06
CA VAL A 29 -31.73 93.77 -92.23
C VAL A 29 -32.14 93.58 -90.78
N TYR A 30 -31.66 92.52 -90.17
CA TYR A 30 -31.99 92.11 -88.82
C TYR A 30 -30.72 92.00 -87.98
N ALA A 31 -30.90 91.98 -86.67
CA ALA A 31 -29.82 91.80 -85.70
C ALA A 31 -30.16 90.61 -84.81
N LYS A 32 -29.19 89.76 -84.56
CA LYS A 32 -29.23 88.72 -83.53
C LYS A 32 -28.15 89.01 -82.49
N VAL A 33 -28.50 88.82 -81.22
CA VAL A 33 -27.55 88.82 -80.10
C VAL A 33 -27.65 87.46 -79.44
N ASN A 34 -26.53 86.75 -79.34
CA ASN A 34 -26.45 85.38 -78.84
C ASN A 34 -27.40 84.41 -79.57
N GLY A 35 -27.55 84.57 -80.89
CA GLY A 35 -28.46 83.77 -81.71
C GLY A 35 -29.95 84.15 -81.61
N VAL A 36 -30.33 85.05 -80.69
CA VAL A 36 -31.71 85.52 -80.53
C VAL A 36 -31.93 86.81 -81.31
N ILE A 37 -33.01 86.90 -82.08
CA ILE A 37 -33.35 88.11 -82.85
C ILE A 37 -33.70 89.24 -81.88
N VAL A 38 -33.10 90.42 -82.09
CA VAL A 38 -33.32 91.62 -81.28
C VAL A 38 -33.80 92.78 -82.14
N SER A 39 -34.42 93.78 -81.52
CA SER A 39 -34.80 95.02 -82.18
C SER A 39 -33.56 95.86 -82.53
N LYS A 40 -33.64 96.59 -83.64
CA LYS A 40 -32.58 97.51 -84.11
C LYS A 40 -33.17 98.85 -84.51
N THR A 41 -32.37 99.91 -84.39
CA THR A 41 -32.66 101.24 -84.94
C THR A 41 -31.60 101.62 -85.97
N TRP A 42 -31.94 102.39 -87.00
CA TRP A 42 -30.96 102.85 -88.00
C TRP A 42 -30.32 104.15 -87.53
N VAL A 43 -28.98 104.20 -87.55
CA VAL A 43 -28.21 105.43 -87.28
C VAL A 43 -27.96 106.18 -88.59
N ASN A 44 -27.60 105.44 -89.64
CA ASN A 44 -27.49 105.90 -91.03
C ASN A 44 -27.56 104.67 -91.97
N SER A 45 -27.47 104.83 -93.29
CA SER A 45 -27.59 103.72 -94.24
C SER A 45 -26.55 102.60 -94.07
N GLY A 46 -25.42 102.84 -93.42
CA GLY A 46 -24.37 101.85 -93.19
C GLY A 46 -24.27 101.34 -91.75
N MET A 47 -25.13 101.76 -90.83
CA MET A 47 -24.95 101.49 -89.40
C MET A 47 -26.28 101.35 -88.65
N VAL A 48 -26.39 100.27 -87.87
CA VAL A 48 -27.55 99.97 -87.02
C VAL A 48 -27.16 100.01 -85.56
N ARG A 49 -28.05 100.54 -84.72
CA ARG A 49 -27.90 100.59 -83.28
C ARG A 49 -28.78 99.52 -82.61
N VAL A 50 -28.15 98.72 -81.76
CA VAL A 50 -28.79 97.74 -80.88
C VAL A 50 -28.63 98.24 -79.45
N SER A 51 -29.76 98.38 -78.74
CA SER A 51 -29.80 98.88 -77.35
C SER A 51 -30.65 97.93 -76.50
N PRO A 52 -30.22 97.59 -75.27
CA PRO A 52 -28.95 97.98 -74.62
C PRO A 52 -27.71 97.34 -75.28
N ALA A 53 -26.51 97.84 -74.96
CA ALA A 53 -25.26 97.35 -75.55
C ALA A 53 -25.05 95.85 -75.27
N PRO A 54 -24.76 95.02 -76.28
CA PRO A 54 -24.48 93.59 -76.08
C PRO A 54 -23.28 93.36 -75.14
N ALA A 55 -23.43 92.42 -74.21
CA ALA A 55 -22.41 92.10 -73.19
C ALA A 55 -21.10 91.59 -73.80
N PHE A 56 -20.00 91.71 -73.02
CA PHE A 56 -18.68 91.28 -73.45
C PHE A 56 -18.67 89.79 -73.85
N GLY A 57 -18.12 89.47 -75.02
CA GLY A 57 -17.98 88.08 -75.50
C GLY A 57 -19.22 87.50 -76.17
N VAL A 58 -20.36 88.20 -76.16
CA VAL A 58 -21.59 87.73 -76.81
C VAL A 58 -21.54 87.96 -78.32
N SER A 59 -21.97 86.98 -79.11
CA SER A 59 -22.04 87.13 -80.57
C SER A 59 -23.13 88.12 -80.96
N VAL A 60 -22.77 89.08 -81.83
CA VAL A 60 -23.68 90.02 -82.46
C VAL A 60 -23.62 89.78 -83.96
N GLU A 61 -24.73 89.31 -84.51
CA GLU A 61 -24.87 88.98 -85.92
C GLU A 61 -25.81 90.00 -86.55
N ILE A 62 -25.26 90.89 -87.39
CA ILE A 62 -26.07 91.73 -88.26
C ILE A 62 -26.19 90.99 -89.58
N TYR A 63 -27.41 90.66 -89.98
CA TYR A 63 -27.65 89.83 -91.15
C TYR A 63 -28.77 90.43 -91.97
N ARG A 64 -28.84 90.02 -93.23
CA ARG A 64 -30.02 90.25 -94.05
C ARG A 64 -30.82 88.96 -94.15
N ASP A 65 -32.14 89.12 -94.16
CA ASP A 65 -33.12 88.06 -94.40
C ASP A 65 -33.94 88.51 -95.61
N THR A 66 -33.50 88.05 -96.77
CA THR A 66 -34.10 88.44 -98.05
C THR A 66 -35.40 87.66 -98.25
N PRO A 67 -36.54 88.31 -98.54
CA PRO A 67 -37.81 87.61 -98.71
C PRO A 67 -37.71 86.52 -99.78
N ALA A 68 -38.22 85.32 -99.48
CA ALA A 68 -38.30 84.23 -100.44
C ALA A 68 -39.35 84.48 -101.55
N VAL A 69 -40.30 85.40 -101.30
CA VAL A 69 -41.34 85.78 -102.26
C VAL A 69 -40.81 86.91 -103.16
N PRO A 70 -40.84 86.76 -104.51
CA PRO A 70 -40.36 87.79 -105.42
C PRO A 70 -40.99 89.17 -105.17
N LEU A 71 -40.17 90.23 -105.13
CA LEU A 71 -40.62 91.60 -104.88
C LEU A 71 -41.47 92.19 -106.02
N ALA A 72 -41.41 91.58 -107.20
CA ALA A 72 -42.19 91.93 -108.39
C ALA A 72 -42.36 90.70 -109.28
N THR A 73 -43.38 90.71 -110.15
CA THR A 73 -43.60 89.67 -111.16
C THR A 73 -43.27 90.23 -112.55
N LEU A 74 -42.55 89.46 -113.36
CA LEU A 74 -42.32 89.79 -114.76
C LEU A 74 -43.61 89.47 -115.53
N GLN A 75 -44.23 90.49 -116.13
CA GLN A 75 -45.42 90.33 -116.97
C GLN A 75 -45.04 90.42 -118.45
N ASP A 76 -45.60 89.55 -119.30
CA ASP A 76 -45.28 89.49 -120.72
C ASP A 76 -45.51 90.84 -121.44
N ASN A 77 -44.50 91.22 -122.23
CA ASN A 77 -44.49 92.41 -123.10
C ASN A 77 -44.71 93.78 -122.44
N LYS A 78 -44.61 93.91 -121.11
CA LYS A 78 -44.58 95.22 -120.44
C LYS A 78 -43.15 95.61 -120.03
N PRO A 79 -42.62 96.74 -120.52
CA PRO A 79 -41.38 97.28 -119.99
C PRO A 79 -41.54 97.57 -118.50
N ILE A 80 -40.80 96.86 -117.65
CA ILE A 80 -40.67 97.22 -116.24
C ILE A 80 -39.51 98.21 -116.07
N PRO A 81 -39.57 99.11 -115.08
CA PRO A 81 -38.46 99.99 -114.76
C PRO A 81 -37.19 99.17 -114.48
N ALA A 82 -36.04 99.61 -114.99
CA ALA A 82 -34.75 98.93 -114.77
C ALA A 82 -34.44 98.73 -113.28
N ALA A 83 -34.93 99.62 -112.41
CA ALA A 83 -34.85 99.48 -110.95
C ALA A 83 -35.54 98.20 -110.44
N THR A 84 -36.74 97.89 -110.95
CA THR A 84 -37.50 96.69 -110.58
C THR A 84 -36.80 95.40 -111.02
N TYR A 85 -36.18 95.40 -112.21
CA TYR A 85 -35.41 94.25 -112.69
C TYR A 85 -34.15 94.04 -111.84
N ASN A 86 -33.43 95.12 -111.53
CA ASN A 86 -32.26 95.08 -110.66
C ASN A 86 -32.61 94.60 -109.24
N ASP A 87 -33.77 94.96 -108.70
CA ASP A 87 -34.24 94.49 -107.39
C ASP A 87 -34.50 92.97 -107.39
N LEU A 88 -35.10 92.42 -108.46
CA LEU A 88 -35.32 90.97 -108.58
C LEU A 88 -34.00 90.19 -108.69
N VAL A 89 -33.05 90.68 -109.50
CA VAL A 89 -31.73 90.04 -109.62
C VAL A 89 -30.96 90.09 -108.30
N LYS A 90 -30.97 91.24 -107.61
CA LYS A 90 -30.37 91.38 -106.28
C LYS A 90 -31.05 90.48 -105.24
N GLN A 91 -32.37 90.33 -105.29
CA GLN A 91 -33.12 89.43 -104.40
C GLN A 91 -32.68 87.99 -104.55
N ALA A 92 -32.63 87.48 -105.79
CA ALA A 92 -32.19 86.12 -106.05
C ALA A 92 -30.74 85.89 -105.59
N LEU A 93 -29.84 86.84 -105.89
CA LEU A 93 -28.44 86.76 -105.47
C LEU A 93 -28.30 86.76 -103.95
N TYR A 94 -28.98 87.67 -103.25
CA TYR A 94 -28.86 87.80 -101.81
C TYR A 94 -29.43 86.61 -101.05
N PHE A 95 -30.59 86.12 -101.48
CA PHE A 95 -31.20 84.91 -100.93
C PHE A 95 -30.28 83.69 -101.13
N ALA A 96 -29.71 83.50 -102.32
CA ALA A 96 -28.79 82.39 -102.58
C ALA A 96 -27.54 82.44 -101.70
N GLU A 97 -26.96 83.63 -101.53
CA GLU A 97 -25.82 83.86 -100.63
C GLU A 97 -26.15 83.55 -99.16
N GLU A 98 -27.34 83.91 -98.69
CA GLU A 98 -27.80 83.61 -97.31
C GLU A 98 -27.98 82.11 -97.09
N GLN A 99 -28.58 81.39 -98.03
CA GLN A 99 -28.76 79.94 -97.94
C GLN A 99 -27.42 79.19 -97.97
N ALA A 100 -26.44 79.68 -98.75
CA ALA A 100 -25.09 79.12 -98.77
C ALA A 100 -24.39 79.25 -97.41
N TYR A 101 -24.52 80.41 -96.75
CA TYR A 101 -23.97 80.63 -95.41
C TYR A 101 -24.65 79.74 -94.35
N LEU A 102 -25.98 79.66 -94.35
CA LEU A 102 -26.73 78.81 -93.42
C LEU A 102 -26.33 77.33 -93.56
N THR A 103 -26.16 76.86 -94.80
CA THR A 103 -25.73 75.48 -95.08
C THR A 103 -24.30 75.22 -94.59
N ALA A 104 -23.37 76.16 -94.85
CA ALA A 104 -21.98 76.04 -94.40
C ALA A 104 -21.87 76.03 -92.86
N LYS A 105 -22.64 76.89 -92.18
CA LYS A 105 -22.72 76.92 -90.72
C LYS A 105 -23.27 75.61 -90.15
N GLY A 106 -24.40 75.13 -90.66
CA GLY A 106 -25.00 73.87 -90.21
C GLY A 106 -24.08 72.67 -90.38
N THR A 107 -23.36 72.61 -91.51
CA THR A 107 -22.35 71.56 -91.75
C THR A 107 -21.19 71.61 -90.74
N ALA A 108 -20.78 72.80 -90.31
CA ALA A 108 -19.75 72.95 -89.29
C ALA A 108 -20.24 72.49 -87.91
N ASP A 109 -21.47 72.84 -87.53
CA ASP A 109 -22.09 72.43 -86.27
C ASP A 109 -22.25 70.89 -86.21
N ASP A 110 -22.71 70.25 -87.30
CA ASP A 110 -22.82 68.78 -87.41
C ASP A 110 -21.48 68.07 -87.29
N ARG A 111 -20.42 68.63 -87.88
CA ARG A 111 -19.05 68.09 -87.75
C ARG A 111 -18.55 68.12 -86.32
N VAL A 112 -18.86 69.18 -85.58
CA VAL A 112 -18.51 69.31 -84.16
C VAL A 112 -19.30 68.30 -83.32
N ALA A 113 -20.61 68.15 -83.55
CA ALA A 113 -21.44 67.16 -82.87
C ALA A 113 -20.93 65.73 -83.11
N THR A 114 -20.68 65.37 -84.38
CA THR A 114 -20.14 64.06 -84.75
C THR A 114 -18.76 63.78 -84.12
N ALA A 115 -17.93 64.81 -83.94
CA ALA A 115 -16.65 64.66 -83.25
C ALA A 115 -16.84 64.43 -81.74
N ALA A 116 -17.79 65.12 -81.11
CA ALA A 116 -18.15 64.90 -79.71
C ALA A 116 -18.69 63.48 -79.48
N ASP A 117 -19.58 62.98 -80.33
CA ASP A 117 -20.13 61.62 -80.24
C ASP A 117 -19.04 60.55 -80.37
N ARG A 118 -18.06 60.78 -81.26
CA ARG A 118 -16.90 59.89 -81.41
C ARG A 118 -16.04 59.86 -80.15
N VAL A 119 -15.83 61.00 -79.50
CA VAL A 119 -15.10 61.07 -78.23
C VAL A 119 -15.88 60.32 -77.14
N GLN A 120 -17.19 60.54 -77.02
CA GLN A 120 -18.03 59.86 -76.03
C GLN A 120 -18.02 58.35 -76.23
N THR A 121 -18.18 57.88 -77.47
CA THR A 121 -18.08 56.45 -77.81
C THR A 121 -16.73 55.85 -77.40
N GLY A 122 -15.64 56.63 -77.53
CA GLY A 122 -14.31 56.24 -77.07
C GLY A 122 -14.22 56.10 -75.55
N LEU A 123 -14.81 57.04 -74.81
CA LEU A 123 -14.89 56.99 -73.35
C LEU A 123 -15.71 55.80 -72.86
N ASP A 124 -16.87 55.52 -73.48
CA ASP A 124 -17.73 54.39 -73.10
C ASP A 124 -17.04 53.03 -73.35
N ARG A 125 -16.28 52.92 -74.44
CA ARG A 125 -15.45 51.73 -74.71
C ARG A 125 -14.35 51.54 -73.68
N ALA A 126 -13.71 52.63 -73.23
CA ALA A 126 -12.69 52.58 -72.19
C ALA A 126 -13.28 52.16 -70.83
N ALA A 127 -14.46 52.69 -70.47
CA ALA A 127 -15.18 52.29 -69.27
C ALA A 127 -15.55 50.79 -69.30
N THR A 128 -16.12 50.31 -70.42
CA THR A 128 -16.44 48.89 -70.61
C THR A 128 -15.19 48.00 -70.50
N ALA A 129 -14.03 48.47 -70.99
CA ALA A 129 -12.78 47.75 -70.86
C ALA A 129 -12.31 47.66 -69.39
N ALA A 130 -12.44 48.75 -68.62
CA ALA A 130 -12.15 48.76 -67.19
C ALA A 130 -13.06 47.81 -66.41
N ASP A 131 -14.37 47.79 -66.71
CA ASP A 131 -15.32 46.88 -66.07
C ASP A 131 -14.98 45.40 -66.32
N ARG A 132 -14.52 45.07 -67.54
CA ARG A 132 -14.05 43.71 -67.85
C ARG A 132 -12.80 43.33 -67.05
N VAL A 133 -11.87 44.26 -66.86
CA VAL A 133 -10.68 44.04 -66.03
C VAL A 133 -11.09 43.81 -64.57
N GLN A 134 -11.97 44.65 -64.03
CA GLN A 134 -12.47 44.50 -62.66
C GLN A 134 -13.16 43.15 -62.46
N THR A 135 -14.03 42.75 -63.40
CA THR A 135 -14.68 41.44 -63.37
C THR A 135 -13.66 40.28 -63.36
N GLY A 136 -12.53 40.44 -64.06
CA GLY A 136 -11.44 39.47 -64.05
C GLY A 136 -10.74 39.38 -62.68
N LEU A 137 -10.50 40.53 -62.05
CA LEU A 137 -9.90 40.60 -60.71
C LEU A 137 -10.84 39.99 -59.65
N ASP A 138 -12.14 40.27 -59.71
CA ASP A 138 -13.13 39.73 -58.77
C ASP A 138 -13.23 38.20 -58.86
N LYS A 139 -13.15 37.65 -60.08
CA LYS A 139 -13.10 36.19 -60.30
C LYS A 139 -11.83 35.58 -59.72
N ALA A 140 -10.69 36.24 -59.83
CA ALA A 140 -9.43 35.78 -59.25
C ALA A 140 -9.48 35.79 -57.72
N ALA A 141 -10.02 36.85 -57.11
CA ALA A 141 -10.24 36.92 -55.66
C ALA A 141 -11.15 35.79 -55.16
N THR A 142 -12.30 35.59 -55.83
CA THR A 142 -13.23 34.50 -55.50
C THR A 142 -12.56 33.12 -55.60
N ALA A 143 -11.67 32.92 -56.58
CA ALA A 143 -10.92 31.67 -56.70
C ALA A 143 -9.93 31.47 -55.55
N ALA A 144 -9.24 32.53 -55.11
CA ALA A 144 -8.34 32.49 -53.95
C ALA A 144 -9.10 32.17 -52.65
N ASP A 145 -10.27 32.79 -52.43
CA ASP A 145 -11.11 32.52 -51.26
C ASP A 145 -11.55 31.04 -51.19
N ARG A 146 -11.87 30.43 -52.33
CA ARG A 146 -12.20 28.99 -52.38
C ARG A 146 -11.01 28.11 -52.02
N VAL A 147 -9.80 28.47 -52.41
CA VAL A 147 -8.57 27.74 -52.03
C VAL A 147 -8.36 27.84 -50.53
N GLN A 148 -8.45 29.06 -49.97
CA GLN A 148 -8.32 29.26 -48.52
C GLN A 148 -9.37 28.46 -47.75
N THR A 149 -10.62 28.48 -48.18
CA THR A 149 -11.69 27.67 -47.59
C THR A 149 -11.40 26.16 -47.62
N GLY A 150 -10.72 25.68 -48.67
CA GLY A 150 -10.24 24.30 -48.75
C GLY A 150 -9.16 24.00 -47.71
N LEU A 151 -8.14 24.86 -47.62
CA LEU A 151 -7.06 24.75 -46.64
C LEU A 151 -7.57 24.81 -45.19
N ASP A 152 -8.52 25.70 -44.90
CA ASP A 152 -9.13 25.83 -43.57
C ASP A 152 -9.89 24.55 -43.18
N ARG A 153 -10.57 23.91 -44.14
CA ARG A 153 -11.27 22.64 -43.93
C ARG A 153 -10.30 21.50 -43.66
N ASP A 154 -9.19 21.43 -44.38
CA ASP A 154 -8.14 20.42 -44.17
C ASP A 154 -7.47 20.61 -42.79
N ALA A 155 -7.20 21.85 -42.39
CA ALA A 155 -6.68 22.16 -41.06
C ALA A 155 -7.65 21.78 -39.93
N ALA A 156 -8.94 22.02 -40.12
CA ALA A 156 -9.98 21.60 -39.18
C ALA A 156 -10.06 20.07 -39.06
N ALA A 157 -9.98 19.34 -40.18
CA ALA A 157 -9.95 17.88 -40.19
C ALA A 157 -8.71 17.32 -39.48
N ALA A 158 -7.53 17.91 -39.71
CA ALA A 158 -6.30 17.54 -39.02
C ALA A 158 -6.40 17.78 -37.50
N SER A 159 -7.00 18.90 -37.10
CA SER A 159 -7.23 19.23 -35.69
C SER A 159 -8.19 18.25 -35.02
N ALA A 160 -9.26 17.84 -35.72
CA ALA A 160 -10.20 16.84 -35.23
C ALA A 160 -9.55 15.46 -35.07
N ALA A 161 -8.73 15.03 -36.04
CA ALA A 161 -7.98 13.77 -35.94
C ALA A 161 -6.98 13.78 -34.78
N ALA A 162 -6.30 14.90 -34.53
CA ALA A 162 -5.41 15.05 -33.37
C ALA A 162 -6.18 14.99 -32.03
N ALA A 163 -7.38 15.58 -31.97
CA ALA A 163 -8.24 15.49 -30.80
C ALA A 163 -8.76 14.06 -30.56
N GLU A 164 -9.12 13.33 -31.61
CA GLU A 164 -9.53 11.93 -31.53
C GLU A 164 -8.37 11.03 -31.10
N ALA A 165 -7.15 11.26 -31.58
CA ALA A 165 -5.96 10.54 -31.12
C ALA A 165 -5.64 10.83 -29.64
N ALA A 166 -5.82 12.07 -29.18
CA ALA A 166 -5.67 12.44 -27.78
C ALA A 166 -6.76 11.81 -26.90
N ALA A 167 -8.00 11.75 -27.39
CA ALA A 167 -9.10 11.06 -26.73
C ALA A 167 -8.93 9.52 -26.74
N GLY A 168 -8.28 8.97 -27.77
CA GLY A 168 -7.97 7.55 -27.96
C GLY A 168 -6.93 6.97 -26.99
N SER A 169 -6.40 7.77 -26.06
CA SER A 169 -5.75 7.24 -24.85
C SER A 169 -6.80 6.69 -23.86
N THR A 170 -7.67 5.82 -24.36
CA THR A 170 -8.68 5.07 -23.59
C THR A 170 -8.23 3.65 -23.30
N THR A 171 -6.96 3.28 -23.55
CA THR A 171 -6.44 2.06 -22.93
C THR A 171 -6.60 2.27 -21.43
N PRO A 172 -7.45 1.50 -20.73
CA PRO A 172 -7.68 1.75 -19.32
C PRO A 172 -6.33 1.70 -18.62
N VAL A 173 -6.08 2.54 -17.61
CA VAL A 173 -4.84 2.49 -16.81
C VAL A 173 -4.53 1.04 -16.38
N ALA A 174 -5.59 0.24 -16.18
CA ALA A 174 -5.49 -1.21 -16.02
C ALA A 174 -4.73 -1.93 -17.15
N GLN A 175 -5.08 -1.77 -18.44
CA GLN A 175 -4.36 -2.42 -19.55
C GLN A 175 -2.90 -2.01 -19.63
N GLN A 176 -2.59 -0.71 -19.46
CA GLN A 176 -1.21 -0.23 -19.45
C GLN A 176 -0.42 -0.83 -18.28
N THR A 177 -1.04 -0.94 -17.10
CA THR A 177 -0.42 -1.54 -15.91
C THR A 177 -0.19 -3.04 -16.08
N HIS A 178 -1.13 -3.78 -16.68
CA HIS A 178 -0.98 -5.22 -16.93
C HIS A 178 0.04 -5.53 -18.04
N ALA A 179 0.22 -4.63 -19.00
CA ALA A 179 1.21 -4.76 -20.08
C ALA A 179 2.63 -4.28 -19.68
N ALA A 180 2.76 -3.52 -18.59
CA ALA A 180 4.04 -3.02 -18.12
C ALA A 180 4.96 -4.15 -17.63
N THR A 181 6.27 -3.99 -17.82
CA THR A 181 7.26 -4.96 -17.33
C THR A 181 7.43 -4.85 -15.82
N SER A 182 7.49 -6.00 -15.13
CA SER A 182 7.65 -6.05 -13.68
C SER A 182 9.00 -5.50 -13.24
N LYS A 183 9.00 -4.57 -12.27
CA LYS A 183 10.20 -4.16 -11.54
C LYS A 183 10.29 -4.94 -10.22
N ALA A 184 10.98 -6.07 -10.25
CA ALA A 184 11.04 -7.00 -9.12
C ALA A 184 11.64 -6.41 -7.83
N THR A 185 12.58 -5.46 -7.97
CA THR A 185 13.29 -4.82 -6.86
C THR A 185 13.22 -3.29 -6.98
N PRO A 186 12.20 -2.65 -6.37
CA PRO A 186 12.14 -1.21 -6.32
C PRO A 186 13.34 -0.63 -5.56
N VAL A 187 13.93 0.44 -6.08
CA VAL A 187 14.96 1.26 -5.43
C VAL A 187 14.31 2.45 -4.73
N ASP A 188 15.00 3.02 -3.76
CA ASP A 188 14.45 4.06 -2.87
C ASP A 188 13.91 5.30 -3.57
N ALA A 189 14.44 5.62 -4.76
CA ALA A 189 14.01 6.74 -5.59
C ALA A 189 12.77 6.44 -6.46
N ASP A 190 12.32 5.19 -6.56
CA ASP A 190 11.15 4.84 -7.38
C ASP A 190 9.88 5.49 -6.83
N GLU A 191 8.99 5.91 -7.73
CA GLU A 191 7.84 6.77 -7.41
C GLU A 191 6.51 6.08 -7.74
N ILE A 192 5.55 6.20 -6.83
CA ILE A 192 4.16 5.77 -7.00
C ILE A 192 3.26 7.01 -6.92
N PRO A 193 2.40 7.27 -7.93
CA PRO A 193 1.47 8.40 -7.89
C PRO A 193 0.35 8.15 -6.87
N MET A 194 -0.05 9.19 -6.15
CA MET A 194 -1.15 9.18 -5.17
C MET A 194 -1.93 10.48 -5.26
N ALA A 195 -3.25 10.43 -5.05
CA ALA A 195 -4.06 11.63 -4.88
C ALA A 195 -3.94 12.13 -3.43
N ASP A 196 -3.46 13.35 -3.24
CA ASP A 196 -3.32 13.95 -1.91
C ASP A 196 -4.59 14.71 -1.55
N SER A 197 -5.35 14.18 -0.59
CA SER A 197 -6.57 14.81 -0.09
C SER A 197 -6.33 16.17 0.56
N ALA A 198 -5.14 16.41 1.14
CA ALA A 198 -4.77 17.71 1.71
C ALA A 198 -4.44 18.75 0.63
N ALA A 199 -4.17 18.32 -0.60
CA ALA A 199 -3.95 19.16 -1.77
C ALA A 199 -5.12 19.08 -2.78
N SER A 200 -6.35 18.95 -2.28
CA SER A 200 -7.57 18.87 -3.10
C SER A 200 -7.52 17.75 -4.15
N PHE A 201 -6.99 16.58 -3.76
CA PHE A 201 -6.77 15.41 -4.61
C PHE A 201 -5.78 15.65 -5.76
N GLY A 202 -4.90 16.65 -5.64
CA GLY A 202 -3.76 16.82 -6.54
C GLY A 202 -2.83 15.60 -6.50
N ILE A 203 -2.25 15.23 -7.66
CA ILE A 203 -1.33 14.10 -7.74
C ILE A 203 -0.01 14.46 -7.07
N LYS A 204 0.38 13.66 -6.07
CA LYS A 204 1.70 13.66 -5.46
C LYS A 204 2.38 12.31 -5.70
N LYS A 205 3.68 12.25 -5.41
CA LYS A 205 4.49 11.04 -5.49
C LYS A 205 4.86 10.53 -4.12
N LEU A 206 4.72 9.22 -3.91
CA LEU A 206 5.29 8.50 -2.79
C LEU A 206 6.51 7.73 -3.28
N THR A 207 7.68 8.01 -2.71
CA THR A 207 8.89 7.25 -3.03
C THR A 207 8.88 5.90 -2.32
N TRP A 208 9.58 4.90 -2.86
CA TRP A 208 9.75 3.61 -2.20
C TRP A 208 10.39 3.75 -0.81
N ALA A 209 11.35 4.68 -0.65
CA ALA A 209 11.92 5.01 0.66
C ALA A 209 10.85 5.48 1.67
N ASN A 210 9.98 6.40 1.24
CA ASN A 210 8.93 6.94 2.11
C ASN A 210 7.88 5.88 2.45
N LEU A 211 7.53 5.01 1.48
CA LEU A 211 6.64 3.88 1.74
C LEU A 211 7.25 2.94 2.78
N LYS A 212 8.51 2.51 2.61
CA LYS A 212 9.22 1.68 3.58
C LYS A 212 9.27 2.32 4.97
N ALA A 213 9.57 3.62 5.03
CA ALA A 213 9.64 4.35 6.29
C ALA A 213 8.27 4.40 7.00
N GLY A 214 7.18 4.67 6.27
CA GLY A 214 5.83 4.69 6.83
C GLY A 214 5.40 3.33 7.37
N VAL A 215 5.66 2.25 6.62
CA VAL A 215 5.37 0.88 7.05
C VAL A 215 6.20 0.49 8.28
N LEU A 216 7.51 0.79 8.28
CA LEU A 216 8.39 0.52 9.41
C LEU A 216 7.96 1.27 10.67
N ALA A 217 7.57 2.54 10.54
CA ALA A 217 7.09 3.35 11.67
C ALA A 217 5.84 2.73 12.32
N TYR A 218 4.91 2.20 11.51
CA TYR A 218 3.72 1.51 12.01
C TYR A 218 4.05 0.26 12.82
N PHE A 219 5.05 -0.53 12.39
CA PHE A 219 5.46 -1.75 13.10
C PHE A 219 6.38 -1.50 14.30
N ASN A 220 7.22 -0.47 14.27
CA ASN A 220 8.10 -0.14 15.40
C ASN A 220 7.31 0.38 16.61
N GLY A 221 6.20 1.08 16.38
CA GLY A 221 5.23 1.47 17.42
C GLY A 221 5.83 2.19 18.63
N SER A 222 5.04 2.31 19.69
CA SER A 222 5.49 2.74 21.01
C SER A 222 5.63 1.53 21.93
N ASN A 223 6.62 1.54 22.83
CA ASN A 223 6.82 0.44 23.79
C ASN A 223 5.57 0.20 24.67
N LYS A 224 5.09 -1.04 24.74
CA LYS A 224 4.07 -1.47 25.69
C LYS A 224 4.75 -2.17 26.87
N VAL A 225 4.84 -1.47 28.00
CA VAL A 225 5.60 -1.90 29.19
C VAL A 225 5.07 -3.21 29.79
N THR A 226 3.75 -3.43 29.74
CA THR A 226 3.12 -4.64 30.31
C THR A 226 2.23 -5.31 29.28
N PRO A 227 2.73 -6.35 28.61
CA PRO A 227 1.92 -7.15 27.70
C PRO A 227 0.80 -7.90 28.44
N VAL A 228 -0.37 -8.01 27.81
CA VAL A 228 -1.53 -8.78 28.29
C VAL A 228 -1.77 -10.00 27.42
N ASP A 229 -2.55 -10.93 27.92
CA ASP A 229 -2.80 -12.24 27.30
C ASP A 229 -3.39 -12.18 25.88
N ALA A 230 -4.22 -11.18 25.60
CA ALA A 230 -4.79 -10.94 24.27
C ALA A 230 -3.80 -10.30 23.28
N ASP A 231 -2.61 -9.86 23.72
CA ASP A 231 -1.63 -9.24 22.84
C ASP A 231 -1.08 -10.24 21.81
N ARG A 232 -0.83 -9.73 20.61
CA ARG A 232 -0.42 -10.54 19.46
C ARG A 232 1.09 -10.55 19.31
N VAL A 233 1.66 -11.73 19.10
CA VAL A 233 3.02 -11.96 18.63
C VAL A 233 2.94 -12.50 17.20
N TRP A 234 3.71 -11.91 16.30
CA TRP A 234 3.74 -12.30 14.89
C TRP A 234 4.80 -13.38 14.64
N VAL A 235 4.44 -14.37 13.85
CA VAL A 235 5.30 -15.50 13.45
C VAL A 235 5.17 -15.73 11.95
N GLY A 236 6.24 -16.19 11.31
CA GLY A 236 6.15 -16.72 9.94
C GLY A 236 5.64 -18.15 9.98
N ASP A 237 4.52 -18.44 9.31
CA ASP A 237 4.04 -19.81 9.19
C ASP A 237 4.79 -20.54 8.08
N SER A 238 5.73 -21.40 8.45
CA SER A 238 6.56 -22.17 7.52
C SER A 238 5.75 -23.13 6.65
N THR A 239 4.59 -23.62 7.12
CA THR A 239 3.68 -24.45 6.32
C THR A 239 2.95 -23.63 5.25
N SER A 240 2.90 -22.31 5.44
CA SER A 240 2.29 -21.34 4.53
C SER A 240 3.37 -20.41 3.94
N SER A 241 4.56 -20.93 3.59
CA SER A 241 5.67 -20.18 2.98
C SER A 241 6.09 -18.92 3.76
N ASN A 242 6.13 -19.01 5.09
CA ASN A 242 6.44 -17.91 6.01
C ASN A 242 5.48 -16.71 5.91
N THR A 243 4.24 -16.93 5.44
CA THR A 243 3.21 -15.88 5.49
C THR A 243 3.01 -15.43 6.95
N PRO A 244 2.94 -14.11 7.20
CA PRO A 244 2.80 -13.60 8.55
C PRO A 244 1.46 -14.03 9.18
N LYS A 245 1.54 -14.77 10.28
CA LYS A 245 0.40 -15.07 11.17
C LYS A 245 0.66 -14.46 12.54
N TYR A 246 -0.40 -14.30 13.32
CA TYR A 246 -0.26 -13.92 14.72
C TYR A 246 -0.75 -15.03 15.64
N THR A 247 -0.11 -15.15 16.80
CA THR A 247 -0.58 -15.90 17.96
C THR A 247 -0.76 -14.93 19.12
N THR A 248 -1.57 -15.27 20.11
CA THR A 248 -1.68 -14.43 21.32
C THR A 248 -0.64 -14.80 22.36
N LEU A 249 -0.36 -13.91 23.31
CA LEU A 249 0.51 -14.25 24.44
C LEU A 249 -0.03 -15.40 25.27
N THR A 250 -1.35 -15.58 25.39
CA THR A 250 -1.93 -16.79 26.00
C THR A 250 -1.47 -18.06 25.30
N GLN A 251 -1.58 -18.10 23.97
CA GLN A 251 -1.21 -19.26 23.18
C GLN A 251 0.29 -19.53 23.22
N LEU A 252 1.11 -18.49 23.11
CA LEU A 252 2.57 -18.59 23.20
C LEU A 252 3.01 -19.09 24.58
N LYS A 253 2.43 -18.53 25.66
CA LYS A 253 2.69 -18.98 27.04
C LYS A 253 2.33 -20.45 27.21
N ALA A 254 1.18 -20.88 26.69
CA ALA A 254 0.76 -22.28 26.77
C ALA A 254 1.72 -23.21 26.01
N PHE A 255 2.11 -22.85 24.78
CA PHE A 255 3.10 -23.59 24.00
C PHE A 255 4.44 -23.72 24.72
N LEU A 256 4.99 -22.60 25.18
CA LEU A 256 6.27 -22.59 25.91
C LEU A 256 6.21 -23.37 27.22
N LYS A 257 5.11 -23.22 27.97
CA LYS A 257 4.89 -23.99 29.19
C LYS A 257 4.92 -25.49 28.89
N THR A 258 4.18 -25.92 27.86
CA THR A 258 4.08 -27.33 27.47
C THR A 258 5.46 -27.86 27.05
N TYR A 259 6.22 -27.06 26.29
CA TYR A 259 7.57 -27.41 25.88
C TYR A 259 8.49 -27.56 27.10
N TRP A 260 8.55 -26.57 28.00
CA TRP A 260 9.43 -26.59 29.16
C TRP A 260 9.04 -27.62 30.23
N ASP A 261 7.76 -27.90 30.43
CA ASP A 261 7.29 -28.93 31.38
C ASP A 261 7.85 -30.33 31.04
N THR A 262 8.16 -30.59 29.76
CA THR A 262 8.77 -31.86 29.32
C THR A 262 10.28 -31.92 29.57
N LEU A 263 10.94 -30.78 29.72
CA LEU A 263 12.40 -30.68 29.89
C LEU A 263 12.82 -30.45 31.34
N TYR A 264 11.99 -29.80 32.14
CA TYR A 264 12.35 -29.34 33.49
C TYR A 264 11.31 -29.76 34.52
N ALA A 265 11.79 -30.32 35.64
CA ALA A 265 10.94 -30.54 36.80
C ALA A 265 10.52 -29.19 37.42
N PRO A 266 9.30 -29.09 37.98
CA PRO A 266 8.87 -27.90 38.69
C PRO A 266 9.83 -27.55 39.83
N ILE A 267 10.13 -26.25 40.02
CA ILE A 267 11.02 -25.73 41.07
C ILE A 267 10.59 -26.16 42.48
N SER A 268 9.29 -26.43 42.67
CA SER A 268 8.74 -27.12 43.82
C SER A 268 7.77 -28.18 43.32
N HIS A 269 8.02 -29.43 43.69
CA HIS A 269 7.13 -30.54 43.37
C HIS A 269 7.03 -31.48 44.57
N THR A 270 5.84 -32.05 44.77
CA THR A 270 5.58 -33.13 45.72
C THR A 270 5.43 -34.43 44.94
N HIS A 271 6.28 -35.41 45.22
CA HIS A 271 6.12 -36.76 44.68
C HIS A 271 5.54 -37.67 45.76
N PRO A 272 4.39 -38.33 45.51
CA PRO A 272 3.98 -39.45 46.32
C PRO A 272 5.09 -40.50 46.28
N PHE A 273 5.52 -41.02 47.43
CA PHE A 273 6.57 -42.04 47.48
C PHE A 273 6.23 -43.27 46.61
N SER A 274 4.94 -43.54 46.38
CA SER A 274 4.45 -44.60 45.50
C SER A 274 4.95 -44.48 44.05
N THR A 275 5.17 -43.28 43.52
CA THR A 275 5.54 -43.05 42.10
C THR A 275 7.03 -43.24 41.81
N ILE A 276 7.87 -43.43 42.83
CA ILE A 276 9.28 -43.74 42.66
C ILE A 276 9.41 -45.20 42.21
N THR A 277 10.00 -45.45 41.04
CA THR A 277 10.37 -46.80 40.57
C THR A 277 11.71 -47.23 41.19
N ASP A 278 12.02 -48.53 41.14
CA ASP A 278 13.31 -49.05 41.63
C ASP A 278 13.58 -48.80 43.11
N LYS A 279 12.53 -48.90 43.93
CA LYS A 279 12.64 -48.76 45.39
C LYS A 279 13.51 -49.87 45.97
N PRO A 280 14.36 -49.58 46.97
CA PRO A 280 15.08 -50.62 47.70
C PRO A 280 14.14 -51.69 48.28
N THR A 281 14.62 -52.94 48.41
CA THR A 281 13.83 -54.05 48.98
C THR A 281 14.25 -54.42 50.40
N THR A 282 15.26 -53.73 50.95
CA THR A 282 15.79 -53.96 52.29
C THR A 282 15.75 -52.68 53.10
N LEU A 283 15.62 -52.81 54.42
CA LEU A 283 15.69 -51.67 55.34
C LEU A 283 17.01 -50.90 55.19
N ALA A 284 18.12 -51.62 55.02
CA ALA A 284 19.43 -51.02 54.76
C ALA A 284 19.44 -50.20 53.45
N GLY A 285 18.79 -50.70 52.40
CA GLY A 285 18.63 -49.97 51.15
C GLY A 285 17.78 -48.70 51.30
N TYR A 286 16.84 -48.68 52.25
CA TYR A 286 16.12 -47.47 52.66
C TYR A 286 16.87 -46.59 53.68
N GLY A 287 18.07 -47.00 54.13
CA GLY A 287 18.85 -46.29 55.14
C GLY A 287 18.33 -46.44 56.59
N ILE A 288 17.41 -47.36 56.85
CA ILE A 288 16.85 -47.60 58.19
C ILE A 288 17.79 -48.53 58.97
N THR A 289 18.30 -48.07 60.13
CA THR A 289 19.35 -48.76 60.90
C THR A 289 18.93 -49.24 62.30
N ASP A 290 17.74 -48.85 62.77
CA ASP A 290 17.26 -49.02 64.14
C ASP A 290 16.06 -49.98 64.28
N ALA A 291 15.77 -50.78 63.24
CA ALA A 291 14.65 -51.70 63.30
C ALA A 291 14.91 -52.92 64.21
N THR A 292 14.02 -53.15 65.16
CA THR A 292 14.06 -54.30 66.09
C THR A 292 13.80 -55.63 65.37
N LYS A 293 14.67 -56.63 65.57
CA LYS A 293 14.49 -58.00 65.00
C LYS A 293 13.86 -58.95 66.03
N GLY A 294 12.84 -59.71 65.63
CA GLY A 294 12.06 -60.58 66.54
C GLY A 294 12.67 -61.93 66.92
N ALA A 295 13.75 -62.39 66.27
CA ALA A 295 14.39 -63.68 66.56
C ALA A 295 15.76 -63.48 67.26
N PRO A 296 16.16 -64.33 68.23
CA PRO A 296 17.44 -64.20 68.93
C PRO A 296 18.61 -64.27 67.95
N ASP A 297 19.57 -63.34 68.03
CA ASP A 297 20.77 -63.29 67.20
C ASP A 297 21.66 -64.54 67.37
N ALA A 298 21.73 -65.12 68.57
CA ALA A 298 22.39 -66.40 68.81
C ALA A 298 21.63 -67.32 69.78
N VAL A 299 21.78 -68.65 69.61
CA VAL A 299 21.20 -69.68 70.48
C VAL A 299 22.24 -70.75 70.77
N LEU A 300 22.47 -71.05 72.04
CA LEU A 300 23.43 -72.03 72.55
C LEU A 300 22.71 -73.06 73.42
N GLU A 301 23.14 -74.31 73.37
CA GLU A 301 22.48 -75.43 74.05
C GLU A 301 23.46 -76.43 74.65
N ASP A 302 23.04 -77.04 75.76
CA ASP A 302 23.56 -78.31 76.27
C ASP A 302 22.80 -79.43 75.58
N GLN A 303 23.43 -80.01 74.57
CA GLN A 303 22.91 -81.14 73.83
C GLN A 303 23.64 -82.41 74.23
N LYS A 304 22.88 -83.46 74.54
CA LYS A 304 23.43 -84.79 74.83
C LYS A 304 22.74 -85.85 73.95
N PRO A 305 23.40 -86.99 73.67
CA PRO A 305 22.76 -88.09 72.96
C PRO A 305 21.50 -88.58 73.70
N SER A 306 20.53 -89.12 72.93
CA SER A 306 19.28 -89.67 73.48
C SER A 306 19.53 -90.62 74.65
N GLY A 307 18.74 -90.48 75.71
CA GLY A 307 18.84 -91.32 76.90
C GLY A 307 19.93 -90.93 77.89
N THR A 308 20.71 -89.88 77.61
CA THR A 308 21.80 -89.40 78.48
C THR A 308 21.29 -88.32 79.43
N THR A 309 21.49 -88.48 80.74
CA THR A 309 21.06 -87.51 81.76
C THR A 309 21.81 -86.18 81.66
N GLY A 310 21.24 -85.12 82.24
CA GLY A 310 21.85 -83.78 82.26
C GLY A 310 23.17 -83.73 83.05
N GLY A 311 23.45 -84.76 83.85
CA GLY A 311 24.71 -84.96 84.54
C GLY A 311 24.59 -84.91 86.06
N SER A 312 25.71 -85.24 86.69
CA SER A 312 25.85 -85.30 88.14
C SER A 312 25.84 -83.90 88.76
N GLY A 313 25.02 -83.70 89.79
CA GLY A 313 24.99 -82.47 90.56
C GLY A 313 26.07 -82.43 91.63
N VAL A 314 26.78 -81.31 91.69
CA VAL A 314 27.69 -80.96 92.80
C VAL A 314 26.94 -80.10 93.82
N ALA A 315 26.95 -80.51 95.09
CA ALA A 315 26.26 -79.80 96.16
C ALA A 315 27.10 -78.64 96.69
N THR A 316 26.41 -77.59 97.15
CA THR A 316 26.98 -76.49 97.94
C THR A 316 28.12 -75.70 97.29
N THR A 317 28.23 -75.73 95.95
CA THR A 317 29.26 -75.02 95.20
C THR A 317 28.71 -74.55 93.85
N TRP A 318 29.03 -73.31 93.47
CA TRP A 318 28.70 -72.79 92.15
C TRP A 318 29.53 -73.48 91.07
N THR A 319 28.86 -74.22 90.19
CA THR A 319 29.51 -75.03 89.16
C THR A 319 28.99 -74.65 87.79
N THR A 320 29.84 -74.63 86.77
CA THR A 320 29.45 -74.33 85.38
C THR A 320 28.58 -75.46 84.82
N ARG A 321 27.44 -75.10 84.22
CA ARG A 321 26.59 -76.00 83.44
C ARG A 321 27.28 -76.35 82.13
N ASP A 322 26.99 -77.52 81.59
CA ASP A 322 27.37 -77.85 80.22
C ASP A 322 26.68 -76.88 79.24
N LEU A 323 27.42 -76.51 78.20
CA LEU A 323 26.96 -75.70 77.07
C LEU A 323 27.88 -76.01 75.89
N ASN A 324 27.43 -76.83 74.95
CA ASN A 324 28.32 -77.51 74.01
C ASN A 324 27.96 -77.30 72.54
N THR A 325 26.75 -76.82 72.23
CA THR A 325 26.28 -76.65 70.86
C THR A 325 25.87 -75.20 70.58
N LYS A 326 26.36 -74.66 69.46
CA LYS A 326 25.91 -73.39 68.88
C LYS A 326 24.84 -73.67 67.81
N VAL A 327 23.57 -73.47 68.16
CA VAL A 327 22.42 -73.79 67.31
C VAL A 327 22.12 -72.69 66.29
N ARG A 328 22.31 -71.43 66.68
CA ARG A 328 22.09 -70.27 65.81
C ARG A 328 23.20 -69.25 66.03
N ASP A 329 23.83 -68.82 64.94
CA ASP A 329 24.76 -67.68 64.90
C ASP A 329 25.03 -67.25 63.44
N PRO A 330 24.00 -66.79 62.70
CA PRO A 330 24.15 -66.44 61.29
C PRO A 330 25.07 -65.23 61.06
N SER A 331 25.31 -64.43 62.11
CA SER A 331 26.19 -63.26 62.06
C SER A 331 27.61 -63.55 62.56
N GLY A 332 27.91 -64.79 62.99
CA GLY A 332 29.24 -65.17 63.47
C GLY A 332 29.69 -64.42 64.72
N ILE A 333 28.76 -64.00 65.58
CA ILE A 333 29.00 -63.15 66.73
C ILE A 333 29.30 -63.92 68.02
N CYS A 334 29.16 -65.25 68.02
CA CYS A 334 29.32 -66.07 69.23
C CYS A 334 30.50 -67.05 69.12
N THR A 335 31.39 -66.99 70.10
CA THR A 335 32.39 -68.03 70.37
C THR A 335 31.93 -68.88 71.55
N LEU A 336 31.92 -70.22 71.40
CA LEU A 336 31.57 -71.19 72.44
C LEU A 336 32.75 -72.13 72.66
N ALA A 337 33.28 -72.17 73.88
CA ALA A 337 34.39 -73.05 74.25
C ALA A 337 34.34 -73.38 75.75
N SER A 338 34.66 -74.61 76.13
CA SER A 338 34.77 -75.05 77.52
C SER A 338 33.55 -74.69 78.39
N ASN A 339 32.34 -74.91 77.87
CA ASN A 339 31.07 -74.58 78.52
C ASN A 339 30.87 -73.08 78.83
N GLN A 340 31.60 -72.22 78.14
CA GLN A 340 31.55 -70.76 78.27
C GLN A 340 31.36 -70.11 76.90
N PHE A 341 30.71 -68.96 76.88
CA PHE A 341 30.43 -68.23 75.65
C PHE A 341 30.88 -66.78 75.71
N THR A 342 31.33 -66.27 74.56
CA THR A 342 31.76 -64.88 74.37
C THR A 342 31.04 -64.31 73.17
N MET A 343 30.36 -63.18 73.35
CA MET A 343 29.70 -62.46 72.25
C MET A 343 30.56 -61.29 71.81
N THR A 344 30.68 -61.06 70.49
CA THR A 344 31.43 -59.91 69.94
C THR A 344 30.70 -58.59 70.10
N VAL A 345 29.41 -58.63 70.44
CA VAL A 345 28.54 -57.47 70.65
C VAL A 345 27.86 -57.55 72.02
N ALA A 346 27.51 -56.39 72.58
CA ALA A 346 26.73 -56.31 73.80
C ALA A 346 25.27 -56.66 73.52
N GLY A 347 24.56 -57.09 74.55
CA GLY A 347 23.14 -57.39 74.38
C GLY A 347 22.51 -58.06 75.59
N TRP A 348 21.32 -58.62 75.37
CA TRP A 348 20.55 -59.30 76.39
C TRP A 348 20.67 -60.81 76.21
N VAL A 349 20.95 -61.51 77.30
CA VAL A 349 20.94 -62.97 77.36
C VAL A 349 19.76 -63.44 78.18
N GLU A 350 19.07 -64.47 77.70
CA GLU A 350 18.14 -65.27 78.50
C GLU A 350 18.64 -66.70 78.56
N TRP A 351 18.47 -67.37 79.71
CA TRP A 351 18.84 -68.76 79.86
C TRP A 351 17.79 -69.56 80.62
N THR A 352 17.86 -70.87 80.44
CA THR A 352 17.03 -71.86 81.12
C THR A 352 17.88 -73.07 81.45
N THR A 353 17.76 -73.58 82.67
CA THR A 353 18.49 -74.76 83.16
C THR A 353 17.57 -75.67 83.95
N PRO A 354 17.50 -76.98 83.65
CA PRO A 354 16.67 -77.90 84.40
C PRO A 354 17.37 -78.46 85.65
N SER A 355 16.55 -78.81 86.63
CA SER A 355 16.90 -79.56 87.84
C SER A 355 15.94 -80.74 88.02
N TYR A 356 16.45 -81.86 88.54
CA TYR A 356 15.65 -83.06 88.79
C TYR A 356 15.75 -83.55 90.23
N ALA A 357 14.58 -83.73 90.83
CA ALA A 357 14.34 -84.18 92.19
C ALA A 357 15.14 -83.41 93.27
N ILE A 358 15.38 -82.11 93.01
CA ILE A 358 16.16 -81.21 93.87
C ILE A 358 15.85 -79.74 93.53
N GLY A 359 15.99 -78.84 94.52
CA GLY A 359 15.98 -77.40 94.28
C GLY A 359 17.31 -76.90 93.69
N MET A 360 17.25 -75.91 92.81
CA MET A 360 18.43 -75.32 92.15
C MET A 360 18.31 -73.81 92.01
N LEU A 361 19.45 -73.14 92.06
CA LEU A 361 19.61 -71.78 91.56
C LEU A 361 20.57 -71.81 90.37
N SER A 362 20.31 -70.97 89.37
CA SER A 362 21.25 -70.70 88.29
C SER A 362 21.66 -69.24 88.29
N ARG A 363 22.81 -68.93 87.71
CA ARG A 363 23.29 -67.55 87.54
C ARG A 363 24.05 -67.40 86.24
N LEU A 364 24.00 -66.18 85.70
CA LEU A 364 24.92 -65.73 84.69
C LEU A 364 26.17 -65.17 85.38
N TRP A 365 27.31 -65.81 85.12
CA TRP A 365 28.59 -65.46 85.71
C TRP A 365 29.52 -64.89 84.64
N ASN A 366 30.05 -63.69 84.87
CA ASN A 366 31.11 -63.13 84.03
C ASN A 366 32.43 -63.77 84.47
N VAL A 367 32.94 -64.68 83.64
CA VAL A 367 34.18 -65.42 83.90
C VAL A 367 35.39 -64.52 83.72
N THR A 368 35.34 -63.60 82.76
CA THR A 368 36.46 -62.66 82.50
C THR A 368 36.72 -61.77 83.70
N ASP A 369 35.67 -61.19 84.28
CA ASP A 369 35.81 -60.21 85.37
C ASP A 369 35.57 -60.84 86.76
N GLY A 370 35.16 -62.10 86.83
CA GLY A 370 34.95 -62.81 88.09
C GLY A 370 33.79 -62.28 88.93
N VAL A 371 32.69 -61.84 88.28
CA VAL A 371 31.55 -61.21 88.96
C VAL A 371 30.21 -61.82 88.56
N LEU A 372 29.24 -61.73 89.47
CA LEU A 372 27.85 -62.08 89.22
C LEU A 372 27.23 -61.03 88.30
N VAL A 373 26.54 -61.47 87.24
CA VAL A 373 25.81 -60.58 86.33
C VAL A 373 24.32 -60.55 86.69
N ALA A 374 23.71 -61.73 86.75
CA ALA A 374 22.29 -61.89 87.03
C ALA A 374 21.99 -63.25 87.64
N MET A 375 20.99 -63.30 88.52
CA MET A 375 20.50 -64.53 89.14
C MET A 375 19.28 -65.04 88.38
N GLY A 376 19.17 -66.36 88.23
CA GLY A 376 17.98 -67.02 87.73
C GLY A 376 16.96 -67.22 88.85
N ALA A 377 15.69 -67.40 88.49
CA ALA A 377 14.65 -67.76 89.44
C ALA A 377 15.00 -69.07 90.16
N ALA A 378 14.76 -69.13 91.47
CA ALA A 378 14.95 -70.36 92.25
C ALA A 378 13.96 -71.42 91.75
N SER A 379 14.48 -72.59 91.36
CA SER A 379 13.68 -73.77 91.06
C SER A 379 13.60 -74.68 92.28
N ARG A 380 12.45 -75.32 92.49
CA ARG A 380 12.17 -76.23 93.59
C ARG A 380 11.46 -77.48 93.06
N ALA A 381 12.21 -78.57 92.95
CA ALA A 381 11.65 -79.90 92.73
C ALA A 381 11.70 -80.73 94.02
N ASP A 382 10.67 -81.53 94.26
CA ASP A 382 10.57 -82.46 95.39
C ASP A 382 11.53 -83.64 95.21
N SER A 383 11.92 -84.32 96.29
CA SER A 383 12.80 -85.50 96.23
C SER A 383 12.08 -86.78 95.73
N SER A 384 11.34 -86.68 94.62
CA SER A 384 10.53 -87.75 94.01
C SER A 384 11.04 -88.11 92.61
N PRO A 385 10.99 -89.40 92.19
CA PRO A 385 11.51 -89.85 90.90
C PRO A 385 10.82 -89.27 89.66
N ASN A 386 9.76 -88.48 89.82
CA ASN A 386 9.06 -87.80 88.72
C ASN A 386 8.92 -86.29 88.95
N SER A 387 9.81 -85.69 89.75
CA SER A 387 9.79 -84.25 90.03
C SER A 387 10.95 -83.55 89.32
N GLY A 388 10.62 -82.52 88.55
CA GLY A 388 11.59 -81.68 87.86
C GLY A 388 11.11 -80.23 87.84
N ASP A 389 12.06 -79.30 87.78
CA ASP A 389 11.78 -77.87 87.68
C ASP A 389 12.92 -77.20 86.89
N GLN A 390 12.78 -75.92 86.55
CA GLN A 390 13.78 -75.19 85.76
C GLN A 390 14.08 -73.83 86.38
N SER A 391 15.37 -73.51 86.50
CA SER A 391 15.83 -72.16 86.83
C SER A 391 16.02 -71.38 85.53
N ILE A 392 15.29 -70.28 85.41
CA ILE A 392 15.27 -69.39 84.23
C ILE A 392 15.77 -68.02 84.67
N GLY A 393 16.59 -67.38 83.86
CA GLY A 393 17.04 -66.02 84.13
C GLY A 393 17.33 -65.24 82.87
N GLY A 394 17.55 -63.94 83.06
CA GLY A 394 17.98 -63.04 82.00
C GLY A 394 18.90 -61.96 82.56
N GLY A 395 19.82 -61.48 81.73
CA GLY A 395 20.77 -60.46 82.14
C GLY A 395 21.53 -59.85 80.96
N PRO A 396 22.01 -58.61 81.12
CA PRO A 396 22.80 -57.95 80.10
C PRO A 396 24.22 -58.53 80.06
N ILE A 397 24.80 -58.61 78.88
CA ILE A 397 26.22 -58.92 78.69
C ILE A 397 26.92 -57.79 77.92
N VAL A 398 28.18 -57.60 78.24
CA VAL A 398 29.09 -56.69 77.56
C VAL A 398 29.89 -57.44 76.48
N ALA A 399 30.10 -56.79 75.34
CA ALA A 399 30.90 -57.30 74.22
C ALA A 399 32.31 -57.74 74.66
N GLY A 400 32.78 -58.84 74.08
CA GLY A 400 34.14 -59.36 74.27
C GLY A 400 34.42 -60.04 75.61
N LYS A 401 33.46 -60.07 76.54
CA LYS A 401 33.57 -60.76 77.83
C LYS A 401 33.05 -62.20 77.71
N THR A 402 33.64 -63.09 78.49
CA THR A 402 33.30 -64.52 78.53
C THR A 402 32.38 -64.80 79.71
N TYR A 403 31.29 -65.49 79.45
CA TYR A 403 30.26 -65.81 80.42
C TYR A 403 30.01 -67.32 80.52
N ALA A 404 29.56 -67.75 81.69
CA ALA A 404 29.10 -69.11 81.93
C ALA A 404 27.75 -69.08 82.62
N ILE A 405 26.91 -70.08 82.32
CA ILE A 405 25.76 -70.38 83.17
C ILE A 405 26.25 -71.29 84.28
N GLN A 406 26.11 -70.85 85.52
CA GLN A 406 26.46 -71.65 86.68
C GLN A 406 25.22 -72.06 87.45
N TYR A 407 25.32 -73.18 88.17
CA TYR A 407 24.27 -73.69 89.03
C TYR A 407 24.75 -73.89 90.46
N TYR A 408 23.81 -73.90 91.39
CA TYR A 408 24.02 -74.26 92.79
C TYR A 408 22.91 -75.20 93.25
N LEU A 409 23.30 -76.31 93.89
CA LEU A 409 22.39 -77.31 94.45
C LEU A 409 22.62 -77.48 95.94
N THR A 410 21.60 -77.93 96.67
CA THR A 410 21.69 -78.25 98.09
C THR A 410 22.06 -79.72 98.37
N GLY A 411 22.25 -80.54 97.33
CA GLY A 411 22.51 -81.98 97.42
C GLY A 411 23.07 -82.57 96.13
N THR A 412 23.61 -83.79 96.20
CA THR A 412 24.31 -84.46 95.08
C THR A 412 23.45 -85.54 94.41
N GLY A 413 23.92 -86.04 93.26
CA GLY A 413 23.33 -87.22 92.59
C GLY A 413 23.58 -87.21 91.08
N SER A 414 23.46 -88.37 90.42
CA SER A 414 23.91 -88.56 89.04
C SER A 414 23.07 -87.86 87.96
N ASN A 415 21.85 -87.45 88.29
CA ASN A 415 20.87 -86.95 87.31
C ASN A 415 20.32 -85.57 87.72
N ARG A 416 20.92 -84.89 88.70
CA ARG A 416 20.35 -83.68 89.30
C ARG A 416 20.22 -82.53 88.32
N LEU A 417 21.03 -82.53 87.26
CA LEU A 417 21.05 -81.49 86.23
C LEU A 417 20.02 -81.72 85.11
N GLY A 418 19.17 -82.74 85.24
CA GLY A 418 18.09 -83.06 84.31
C GLY A 418 17.97 -84.57 84.08
N LEU A 419 16.73 -85.07 83.98
CA LEU A 419 16.44 -86.45 83.60
C LEU A 419 16.29 -86.56 82.07
N GLN A 420 16.72 -87.69 81.50
CA GLN A 420 16.58 -87.95 80.07
C GLN A 420 15.11 -88.21 79.66
N GLY A 421 14.72 -87.81 78.44
CA GLY A 421 13.42 -88.12 77.84
C GLY A 421 13.43 -89.31 76.87
N GLY A 422 14.58 -89.63 76.28
CA GLY A 422 14.81 -90.80 75.41
C GLY A 422 14.24 -90.72 74.00
N GLN A 423 13.77 -89.56 73.54
CA GLN A 423 13.07 -89.39 72.25
C GLN A 423 13.86 -88.58 71.20
N GLY A 424 15.16 -88.38 71.39
CA GLY A 424 16.01 -87.58 70.48
C GLY A 424 17.19 -86.94 71.20
N ILE A 425 17.74 -85.85 70.66
CA ILE A 425 18.77 -85.07 71.36
C ILE A 425 18.18 -84.56 72.67
N GLU A 426 18.85 -84.86 73.78
CA GLU A 426 18.48 -84.37 75.10
C GLU A 426 18.94 -82.92 75.24
N LEU A 427 18.03 -82.02 75.59
CA LEU A 427 18.29 -80.60 75.77
C LEU A 427 18.17 -80.24 77.24
N TYR A 428 19.21 -79.65 77.81
CA TYR A 428 19.21 -79.23 79.20
C TYR A 428 19.31 -77.72 79.30
N THR A 429 20.52 -77.17 79.39
CA THR A 429 20.74 -75.72 79.40
C THR A 429 20.46 -75.13 78.02
N ARG A 430 19.69 -74.04 77.92
CA ARG A 430 19.57 -73.23 76.70
C ARG A 430 19.86 -71.78 77.01
N VAL A 431 20.61 -71.11 76.15
CA VAL A 431 20.95 -69.69 76.21
C VAL A 431 20.53 -69.04 74.90
N LYS A 432 19.82 -67.92 74.96
CA LYS A 432 19.40 -67.09 73.82
C LYS A 432 19.98 -65.70 73.98
N PHE A 433 20.42 -65.09 72.88
CA PHE A 433 21.03 -63.77 72.88
C PHE A 433 20.38 -62.86 71.83
N TRP A 434 20.16 -61.59 72.18
CA TRP A 434 19.73 -60.52 71.28
C TRP A 434 20.69 -59.35 71.41
N ARG A 435 21.19 -58.84 70.27
CA ARG A 435 22.02 -57.63 70.26
C ARG A 435 21.18 -56.42 70.68
N THR A 436 21.79 -55.48 71.37
CA THR A 436 21.20 -54.18 71.73
C THR A 436 21.93 -53.05 71.06
#